data_AF-A0A2N1P5J8-F1
#
_entry.id   AF-A0A2N1P5J8-F1
#
_cell.length_a   1.000
_cell.length_b   1.000
_cell.length_c   1.000
_cell.angle_alpha   90.00
_cell.angle_beta   90.00
_cell.angle_gamma   90.00
#
_symmetry.space_group_name_H-M   'P 1'
#
loop_
_entity.id
_entity.type
_entity.pdbx_description
1 polymer ?
#
loop_
_entity_poly.entity_id
_entity_poly.type
_entity_poly.pdbx_seq_one_letter_code
_entity_poly.pdbx_strand_id
1 'polypeptide(L)'
;MPFVFYSPDQSITDVTHLPIPGGNGWTQSVQFLNGFEEWWPLMLEVTTFFYGNHSVLGVLPDTFAITCSGMSGWPSGLGEQPYIRFHFDIEQEGTFCIDSCEVLNQMMGGVRRWLFEDPVPSFNGPYCWNIEIVDDYVCGDVNHDGNVNLLDVTYLIKYLYRGGLMPYPFDAGDVNSSDSIEILDIAFMVNYLYKGGPGLHCIH
;
A
#
# COMPACT_ATOMS: atom_id res chain seq x y z
N MET A 1 1.19 -7.29 14.60
CA MET A 1 0.59 -7.89 13.40
C MET A 1 1.01 -7.05 12.22
N PRO A 2 1.67 -7.61 11.18
CA PRO A 2 1.99 -6.85 9.98
C PRO A 2 0.69 -6.54 9.22
N PHE A 3 0.51 -5.28 8.82
CA PHE A 3 -0.58 -4.88 7.92
C PHE A 3 -0.18 -5.17 6.47
N VAL A 4 -1.13 -5.62 5.67
CA VAL A 4 -0.92 -5.85 4.22
C VAL A 4 -1.97 -5.07 3.44
N PHE A 5 -1.55 -4.47 2.31
CA PHE A 5 -2.47 -3.84 1.37
C PHE A 5 -3.00 -4.89 0.38
N TYR A 6 -4.31 -5.11 0.38
CA TYR A 6 -4.97 -5.94 -0.61
C TYR A 6 -5.31 -5.13 -1.87
N SER A 7 -4.73 -5.52 -3.00
CA SER A 7 -4.91 -4.91 -4.33
C SER A 7 -5.45 -5.96 -5.31
N PRO A 8 -6.78 -6.17 -5.38
CA PRO A 8 -7.36 -7.14 -6.29
C PRO A 8 -7.14 -6.79 -7.77
N ASP A 9 -6.86 -5.53 -8.07
CA ASP A 9 -6.50 -5.02 -9.39
C ASP A 9 -4.99 -5.09 -9.71
N GLN A 10 -4.17 -5.59 -8.78
CA GLN A 10 -2.70 -5.72 -8.91
C GLN A 10 -1.96 -4.39 -9.11
N SER A 11 -2.56 -3.27 -8.68
CA SER A 11 -1.92 -1.95 -8.71
C SER A 11 -0.78 -1.80 -7.70
N ILE A 12 -0.75 -2.60 -6.64
CA ILE A 12 0.37 -2.68 -5.70
C ILE A 12 1.26 -3.87 -6.07
N THR A 13 2.49 -3.56 -6.48
CA THR A 13 3.50 -4.57 -6.86
C THR A 13 4.62 -4.73 -5.83
N ASP A 14 4.79 -3.76 -4.92
CA ASP A 14 5.82 -3.78 -3.88
C ASP A 14 5.34 -3.00 -2.64
N VAL A 15 5.50 -3.57 -1.45
CA VAL A 15 5.23 -2.91 -0.16
C VAL A 15 6.48 -2.98 0.68
N THR A 16 7.19 -1.87 0.79
CA THR A 16 8.38 -1.78 1.65
C THR A 16 8.02 -1.20 3.01
N HIS A 17 8.09 -2.02 4.06
CA HIS A 17 7.96 -1.55 5.45
C HIS A 17 9.26 -0.89 5.91
N LEU A 18 9.23 0.43 6.15
CA LEU A 18 10.39 1.17 6.65
C LEU A 18 10.18 1.56 8.11
N PRO A 19 11.00 1.08 9.06
CA PRO A 19 11.01 1.62 10.42
C PRO A 19 11.65 3.00 10.39
N ILE A 20 10.84 4.05 10.48
CA ILE A 20 11.32 5.43 10.42
C ILE A 20 11.29 6.05 11.83
N PRO A 21 12.46 6.36 12.44
CA PRO A 21 12.49 7.02 13.73
C PRO A 21 12.09 8.50 13.58
N GLY A 22 10.99 8.91 14.22
CA GLY A 22 10.72 10.32 14.50
C GLY A 22 9.70 11.07 13.63
N GLY A 23 8.65 10.42 13.12
CA GLY A 23 7.50 11.14 12.56
C GLY A 23 6.54 11.63 13.65
N ASN A 24 6.70 12.86 14.14
CA ASN A 24 5.77 13.45 15.11
C ASN A 24 5.32 14.85 14.67
N GLY A 25 4.27 14.89 13.86
CA GLY A 25 3.58 16.13 13.53
C GLY A 25 2.62 16.00 12.35
N TRP A 26 1.50 16.71 12.43
CA TRP A 26 0.36 16.69 11.51
C TRP A 26 0.71 16.84 10.00
N THR A 27 1.86 17.45 9.67
CA THR A 27 2.38 17.60 8.30
C THR A 27 3.84 17.18 8.13
N GLN A 28 4.55 16.86 9.23
CA GLN A 28 5.96 16.47 9.19
C GLN A 28 6.17 15.06 8.62
N SER A 29 5.08 14.29 8.52
CA SER A 29 5.09 12.99 7.87
C SER A 29 5.12 13.08 6.35
N VAL A 30 4.78 14.22 5.73
CA VAL A 30 4.82 14.40 4.27
C VAL A 30 6.17 15.00 3.86
N GLN A 31 6.88 14.31 2.99
CA GLN A 31 8.15 14.72 2.41
C GLN A 31 7.97 14.93 0.91
N PHE A 32 8.44 16.08 0.44
CA PHE A 32 8.60 16.37 -0.98
C PHE A 32 10.00 15.93 -1.42
N LEU A 33 10.07 15.20 -2.53
CA LEU A 33 11.29 14.61 -3.06
C LEU A 33 11.57 15.19 -4.44
N ASN A 34 12.82 15.06 -4.89
CA ASN A 34 13.22 15.39 -6.27
C ASN A 34 12.85 16.83 -6.71
N GLY A 35 12.88 17.79 -5.78
CA GLY A 35 12.59 19.19 -6.07
C GLY A 35 11.13 19.47 -6.41
N PHE A 36 10.20 18.60 -6.00
CA PHE A 36 8.76 18.77 -6.24
C PHE A 36 8.27 20.16 -5.80
N GLU A 37 8.76 20.67 -4.68
CA GLU A 37 8.43 21.97 -4.14
C GLU A 37 8.81 23.15 -5.05
N GLU A 38 9.84 22.98 -5.90
CA GLU A 38 10.32 24.04 -6.78
C GLU A 38 9.37 24.28 -7.98
N TRP A 39 8.51 23.30 -8.30
CA TRP A 39 7.59 23.38 -9.44
C TRP A 39 6.28 24.10 -9.13
N TRP A 40 6.00 24.30 -7.85
CA TRP A 40 4.75 24.87 -7.36
C TRP A 40 4.99 26.21 -6.63
N PRO A 41 5.60 27.22 -7.28
CA PRO A 41 6.00 28.46 -6.62
C PRO A 41 4.82 29.36 -6.20
N LEU A 42 3.60 29.07 -6.66
CA LEU A 42 2.42 29.86 -6.30
C LEU A 42 1.72 29.31 -5.05
N MET A 43 1.61 27.98 -4.94
CA MET A 43 0.99 27.31 -3.80
C MET A 43 1.49 25.87 -3.71
N LEU A 44 1.90 25.45 -2.52
CA LEU A 44 2.09 24.05 -2.17
C LEU A 44 1.67 23.88 -0.71
N GLU A 45 0.51 23.26 -0.50
CA GLU A 45 -0.10 23.13 0.82
C GLU A 45 -0.60 21.70 1.04
N VAL A 46 -0.37 21.18 2.25
CA VAL A 46 -0.98 19.95 2.74
C VAL A 46 -2.13 20.34 3.66
N THR A 47 -3.37 20.06 3.25
CA THR A 47 -4.56 20.32 4.04
C THR A 47 -5.08 19.02 4.63
N THR A 48 -5.34 18.99 5.92
CA THR A 48 -5.93 17.82 6.60
C THR A 48 -7.41 18.07 6.87
N PHE A 49 -8.26 17.09 6.58
CA PHE A 49 -9.70 17.18 6.81
C PHE A 49 -10.10 16.23 7.94
N PHE A 50 -11.00 16.70 8.81
CA PHE A 50 -11.59 15.92 9.88
C PHE A 50 -13.08 15.79 9.60
N TYR A 51 -13.57 14.57 9.37
CA TYR A 51 -15.00 14.31 9.26
C TYR A 51 -15.53 13.79 10.61
N GLY A 52 -16.37 14.60 11.28
CA GLY A 52 -17.09 14.20 12.49
C GLY A 52 -16.36 14.43 13.84
N ASN A 53 -16.97 13.95 14.93
CA ASN A 53 -16.50 14.06 16.33
C ASN A 53 -15.34 13.09 16.67
N HIS A 54 -14.59 12.62 15.67
CA HIS A 54 -13.53 11.60 15.84
C HIS A 54 -12.17 12.20 16.27
N SER A 55 -12.13 13.49 16.60
CA SER A 55 -10.96 14.17 17.18
C SER A 55 -10.69 13.85 18.66
N VAL A 56 -11.30 12.80 19.22
CA VAL A 56 -11.19 12.48 20.66
C VAL A 56 -10.27 11.28 20.96
N LEU A 57 -9.76 10.57 19.94
CA LEU A 57 -8.80 9.47 20.14
C LEU A 57 -7.49 9.71 19.39
N GLY A 58 -7.08 10.97 19.34
CA GLY A 58 -6.09 11.50 18.40
C GLY A 58 -4.90 10.61 18.10
N VAL A 59 -4.87 10.08 16.88
CA VAL A 59 -3.69 9.75 16.08
C VAL A 59 -4.13 9.85 14.62
N LEU A 60 -3.63 10.85 13.89
CA LEU A 60 -3.77 11.10 12.43
C LEU A 60 -5.09 11.67 11.88
N PRO A 61 -5.04 12.47 10.79
CA PRO A 61 -6.23 12.87 10.04
C PRO A 61 -6.69 11.74 9.09
N ASP A 62 -8.01 11.46 9.06
CA ASP A 62 -8.64 10.43 8.20
C ASP A 62 -8.53 10.74 6.69
N THR A 63 -8.18 11.97 6.35
CA THR A 63 -8.00 12.43 4.97
C THR A 63 -7.03 13.61 4.95
N PHE A 64 -6.09 13.61 4.02
CA PHE A 64 -5.31 14.80 3.67
C PHE A 64 -5.34 15.02 2.16
N ALA A 65 -5.22 16.27 1.76
CA ALA A 65 -5.12 16.69 0.37
C ALA A 65 -3.83 17.50 0.17
N ILE A 66 -3.22 17.36 -1.00
CA ILE A 66 -2.09 18.18 -1.43
C ILE A 66 -2.62 19.12 -2.49
N THR A 67 -2.60 20.41 -2.20
CA THR A 67 -2.97 21.47 -3.14
C THR A 67 -1.71 22.08 -3.70
N CYS A 68 -1.55 22.05 -5.02
CA CYS A 68 -0.40 22.62 -5.70
C CYS A 68 -0.83 23.59 -6.81
N SER A 69 -0.06 24.65 -7.00
CA SER A 69 -0.23 25.63 -8.08
C SER A 69 1.12 26.21 -8.47
N GLY A 70 1.35 26.34 -9.76
CA GLY A 70 2.59 26.86 -10.32
C GLY A 70 2.39 27.35 -11.74
N MET A 71 3.29 28.19 -12.23
CA MET A 71 3.25 28.71 -13.61
C MET A 71 3.91 27.75 -14.61
N SER A 72 4.78 26.87 -14.13
CA SER A 72 5.60 25.99 -14.97
C SER A 72 4.97 24.61 -15.21
N GLY A 73 4.02 24.20 -14.36
CA GLY A 73 3.41 22.87 -14.40
C GLY A 73 4.43 21.74 -14.22
N TRP A 74 3.99 20.52 -14.51
CA TRP A 74 4.82 19.32 -14.43
C TRP A 74 5.81 19.23 -15.59
N PRO A 75 7.12 19.01 -15.36
CA PRO A 75 8.08 18.86 -16.46
C PRO A 75 7.85 17.55 -17.23
N SER A 76 7.95 17.60 -18.56
CA SER A 76 7.84 16.40 -19.41
C SER A 76 9.12 15.58 -19.40
N GLY A 77 9.01 14.25 -19.60
CA GLY A 77 10.17 13.38 -19.87
C GLY A 77 10.95 12.93 -18.64
N LEU A 78 10.40 13.12 -17.43
CA LEU A 78 11.01 12.71 -16.17
C LEU A 78 10.94 11.19 -15.92
N GLY A 79 10.02 10.50 -16.60
CA GLY A 79 9.72 9.09 -16.33
C GLY A 79 9.02 8.92 -14.99
N GLU A 80 9.07 7.70 -14.45
CA GLU A 80 8.56 7.38 -13.12
C GLU A 80 9.57 7.82 -12.05
N GLN A 81 9.12 8.66 -11.11
CA GLN A 81 9.96 9.24 -10.07
C GLN A 81 9.13 9.42 -8.78
N PRO A 82 9.72 9.18 -7.60
CA PRO A 82 9.05 9.49 -6.35
C PRO A 82 9.08 11.00 -6.09
N TYR A 83 7.92 11.61 -5.85
CA TYR A 83 7.83 13.05 -5.56
C TYR A 83 7.21 13.38 -4.22
N ILE A 84 6.33 12.51 -3.74
CA ILE A 84 5.67 12.65 -2.45
C ILE A 84 5.88 11.34 -1.71
N ARG A 85 6.32 11.45 -0.47
CA ARG A 85 6.36 10.35 0.49
C ARG A 85 5.59 10.80 1.73
N PHE A 86 4.72 9.97 2.27
CA PHE A 86 4.04 10.27 3.51
C PHE A 86 3.98 9.06 4.43
N HIS A 87 3.92 9.30 5.74
CA HIS A 87 3.72 8.27 6.74
C HIS A 87 2.27 8.28 7.24
N PHE A 88 1.72 7.09 7.45
CA PHE A 88 0.47 6.86 8.15
C PHE A 88 0.67 5.67 9.09
N ASP A 89 -0.15 5.62 10.13
CA ASP A 89 -0.26 4.50 11.05
C ASP A 89 -1.68 3.95 10.91
N ILE A 90 -1.81 2.64 10.92
CA ILE A 90 -3.09 1.95 10.82
C ILE A 90 -3.14 1.02 12.02
N GLU A 91 -4.19 1.12 12.82
CA GLU A 91 -4.38 0.27 14.00
C GLU A 91 -5.62 -0.64 13.89
N GLN A 92 -6.33 -0.57 12.75
CA GLN A 92 -7.58 -1.32 12.52
C GLN A 92 -7.78 -1.64 11.03
N GLU A 93 -8.68 -2.58 10.74
CA GLU A 93 -9.14 -2.84 9.37
C GLU A 93 -9.79 -1.61 8.73
N GLY A 94 -9.72 -1.51 7.41
CA GLY A 94 -10.31 -0.40 6.69
C GLY A 94 -9.99 -0.38 5.20
N THR A 95 -10.11 0.80 4.60
CA THR A 95 -9.77 1.02 3.20
C THR A 95 -8.91 2.27 3.09
N PHE A 96 -7.76 2.15 2.44
CA PHE A 96 -6.93 3.28 2.05
C PHE A 96 -7.24 3.64 0.60
N CYS A 97 -7.52 4.91 0.30
CA CYS A 97 -7.83 5.36 -1.06
C CYS A 97 -7.03 6.59 -1.44
N ILE A 98 -6.59 6.63 -2.69
CA ILE A 98 -6.09 7.84 -3.37
C ILE A 98 -7.14 8.27 -4.38
N ASP A 99 -7.68 9.47 -4.20
CA ASP A 99 -8.69 10.05 -5.08
C ASP A 99 -8.38 11.48 -5.48
N SER A 100 -8.93 11.92 -6.61
CA SER A 100 -9.08 13.35 -6.89
C SER A 100 -10.17 13.88 -5.96
N CYS A 101 -9.85 14.81 -5.05
CA CYS A 101 -10.83 15.34 -4.11
C CYS A 101 -12.07 15.93 -4.83
N GLU A 102 -13.20 15.21 -4.79
CA GLU A 102 -14.52 15.78 -4.97
C GLU A 102 -15.06 16.16 -3.59
N VAL A 103 -14.91 17.43 -3.18
CA VAL A 103 -15.59 17.92 -1.97
C VAL A 103 -17.07 18.05 -2.30
N LEU A 104 -17.85 17.00 -2.04
CA LEU A 104 -19.30 17.06 -2.08
C LEU A 104 -19.77 18.18 -1.13
N ASN A 105 -20.44 19.18 -1.69
CA ASN A 105 -21.16 20.25 -0.98
C ASN A 105 -20.34 21.48 -0.51
N GLN A 106 -19.23 21.84 -1.16
CA GLN A 106 -18.68 23.21 -1.08
C GLN A 106 -19.28 24.15 -2.13
N MET A 107 -19.56 25.38 -1.70
CA MET A 107 -20.46 26.41 -2.24
C MET A 107 -20.13 26.99 -3.64
N MET A 108 -19.66 26.21 -4.61
CA MET A 108 -19.59 26.66 -6.01
C MET A 108 -19.92 25.50 -6.94
N GLY A 109 -21.20 25.42 -7.36
CA GLY A 109 -21.71 24.40 -8.27
C GLY A 109 -20.97 24.33 -9.60
N GLY A 110 -20.00 23.43 -9.68
CA GLY A 110 -19.27 23.09 -10.89
C GLY A 110 -18.21 22.06 -10.58
N VAL A 111 -18.31 20.90 -11.23
CA VAL A 111 -17.36 19.78 -11.18
C VAL A 111 -15.95 20.32 -11.43
N ARG A 112 -15.16 20.52 -10.39
CA ARG A 112 -13.72 20.76 -10.54
C ARG A 112 -13.01 19.55 -9.99
N ARG A 113 -12.50 18.71 -10.90
CA ARG A 113 -11.61 17.59 -10.62
C ARG A 113 -10.21 18.17 -10.49
N TRP A 114 -9.83 18.62 -9.30
CA TRP A 114 -8.52 19.25 -9.09
C TRP A 114 -7.46 18.16 -8.93
N LEU A 115 -6.81 17.84 -10.06
CA LEU A 115 -5.43 17.36 -10.03
C LEU A 115 -4.57 18.07 -11.09
N PHE A 116 -5.17 18.57 -12.19
CA PHE A 116 -4.44 19.25 -13.27
C PHE A 116 -5.26 20.40 -13.90
N GLU A 117 -4.59 21.42 -14.45
CA GLU A 117 -5.23 22.43 -15.32
C GLU A 117 -5.53 21.85 -16.72
N ASP A 118 -6.52 22.42 -17.41
CA ASP A 118 -7.02 21.98 -18.72
C ASP A 118 -5.93 22.02 -19.82
N PRO A 119 -5.74 20.97 -20.65
CA PRO A 119 -6.47 19.70 -20.70
C PRO A 119 -6.19 18.77 -19.52
N VAL A 120 -7.24 18.48 -18.75
CA VAL A 120 -7.19 17.58 -17.58
C VAL A 120 -7.09 16.14 -18.09
N PRO A 121 -5.98 15.41 -17.90
CA PRO A 121 -6.01 13.96 -18.06
C PRO A 121 -7.01 13.39 -17.06
N SER A 122 -7.87 12.47 -17.51
CA SER A 122 -8.85 11.85 -16.62
C SER A 122 -8.12 11.09 -15.52
N PHE A 123 -8.28 11.54 -14.27
CA PHE A 123 -7.89 10.75 -13.11
C PHE A 123 -8.88 9.59 -12.99
N ASN A 124 -8.41 8.37 -13.26
CA ASN A 124 -9.25 7.17 -13.32
C ASN A 124 -9.37 6.48 -11.93
N GLY A 125 -9.31 7.25 -10.84
CA GLY A 125 -9.56 6.76 -9.50
C GLY A 125 -11.05 6.81 -9.09
N PRO A 126 -11.37 6.58 -7.80
CA PRO A 126 -10.42 6.35 -6.71
C PRO A 126 -9.67 5.03 -6.86
N TYR A 127 -8.38 5.03 -6.50
CA TYR A 127 -7.59 3.82 -6.33
C TYR A 127 -7.64 3.44 -4.85
N CYS A 128 -8.27 2.32 -4.54
CA CYS A 128 -8.54 1.91 -3.16
C CYS A 128 -7.97 0.52 -2.88
N TRP A 129 -7.50 0.35 -1.65
CA TRP A 129 -6.89 -0.86 -1.14
C TRP A 129 -7.50 -1.22 0.21
N ASN A 130 -7.88 -2.48 0.38
CA ASN A 130 -8.37 -2.94 1.67
C ASN A 130 -7.19 -3.21 2.60
N ILE A 131 -7.40 -2.87 3.86
CA ILE A 131 -6.52 -3.17 4.98
C ILE A 131 -7.31 -4.16 5.83
N GLU A 132 -6.80 -5.38 5.94
CA GLU A 132 -7.44 -6.48 6.66
C GLU A 132 -6.51 -6.95 7.78
N ILE A 133 -7.10 -7.37 8.90
CA ILE A 133 -6.39 -8.06 9.98
C ILE A 133 -6.55 -9.56 9.66
N VAL A 134 -5.44 -10.22 9.40
CA VAL A 134 -5.46 -11.66 9.09
C VAL A 134 -5.49 -12.44 10.40
N ASP A 135 -6.69 -12.79 10.86
CA ASP A 135 -6.88 -13.43 12.18
C ASP A 135 -6.71 -14.97 12.18
N ASP A 136 -6.54 -15.64 11.04
CA ASP A 136 -6.15 -17.05 11.01
C ASP A 136 -5.66 -17.43 9.61
N TYR A 137 -4.54 -18.16 9.51
CA TYR A 137 -4.05 -18.65 8.22
C TYR A 137 -3.54 -20.08 8.32
N VAL A 138 -3.65 -20.82 7.21
CA VAL A 138 -3.10 -22.16 7.12
C VAL A 138 -1.66 -22.06 6.65
N CYS A 139 -0.72 -22.47 7.50
CA CYS A 139 0.71 -22.51 7.16
C CYS A 139 0.93 -23.36 5.89
N GLY A 140 1.48 -22.74 4.84
CA GLY A 140 1.69 -23.34 3.51
C GLY A 140 0.56 -23.16 2.50
N ASP A 141 -0.58 -22.57 2.86
CA ASP A 141 -1.68 -22.23 1.94
C ASP A 141 -1.46 -20.82 1.37
N VAL A 142 -0.50 -20.70 0.47
CA VAL A 142 0.00 -19.40 -0.01
C VAL A 142 -0.94 -18.75 -1.03
N ASN A 143 -1.81 -19.56 -1.65
CA ASN A 143 -2.83 -19.08 -2.58
C ASN A 143 -4.20 -18.89 -1.92
N HIS A 144 -4.31 -19.18 -0.61
CA HIS A 144 -5.51 -19.00 0.21
C HIS A 144 -6.74 -19.76 -0.32
N ASP A 145 -6.51 -20.97 -0.87
CA ASP A 145 -7.57 -21.85 -1.38
C ASP A 145 -8.10 -22.84 -0.33
N GLY A 146 -7.50 -22.84 0.86
CA GLY A 146 -7.81 -23.71 1.99
C GLY A 146 -7.05 -25.04 1.97
N ASN A 147 -6.21 -25.31 0.96
CA ASN A 147 -5.52 -26.59 0.80
C ASN A 147 -4.02 -26.42 0.51
N VAL A 148 -3.19 -26.97 1.39
CA VAL A 148 -1.73 -27.01 1.17
C VAL A 148 -1.37 -28.10 0.15
N ASN A 149 -0.97 -27.71 -1.06
CA ASN A 149 -0.71 -28.62 -2.17
C ASN A 149 0.37 -28.11 -3.17
N LEU A 150 0.46 -28.73 -4.35
CA LEU A 150 1.46 -28.35 -5.36
C LEU A 150 1.24 -26.93 -5.92
N LEU A 151 -0.02 -26.48 -5.96
CA LEU A 151 -0.36 -25.15 -6.46
C LEU A 151 0.33 -24.07 -5.62
N ASP A 152 0.43 -24.26 -4.31
CA ASP A 152 1.16 -23.37 -3.40
C ASP A 152 2.65 -23.31 -3.71
N VAL A 153 3.28 -24.46 -3.94
CA VAL A 153 4.68 -24.53 -4.37
C VAL A 153 4.88 -23.78 -5.68
N THR A 154 3.98 -23.95 -6.65
CA THR A 154 4.07 -23.21 -7.92
C THR A 154 3.81 -21.73 -7.76
N TYR A 155 3.00 -21.33 -6.77
CA TYR A 155 2.73 -19.94 -6.44
C TYR A 155 4.00 -19.28 -5.87
N LEU A 156 4.69 -19.91 -4.91
CA LEU A 156 5.99 -19.41 -4.40
C LEU A 156 7.05 -19.28 -5.50
N ILE A 157 7.13 -20.25 -6.43
CA ILE A 157 8.05 -20.15 -7.58
C ILE A 157 7.71 -18.95 -8.46
N LYS A 158 6.40 -18.69 -8.69
CA LYS A 158 5.98 -17.54 -9.47
C LYS A 158 6.34 -16.24 -8.74
N TYR A 159 6.07 -16.15 -7.45
CA TYR A 159 6.44 -15.01 -6.60
C TYR A 159 7.95 -14.72 -6.68
N LEU A 160 8.80 -15.71 -6.37
CA LEU A 160 10.25 -15.50 -6.29
C LEU A 160 10.93 -15.24 -7.64
N TYR A 161 10.43 -15.82 -8.74
CA TYR A 161 11.20 -15.87 -9.99
C TYR A 161 10.45 -15.40 -11.23
N ARG A 162 9.17 -15.08 -11.13
CA ARG A 162 8.33 -14.76 -12.30
C ARG A 162 7.41 -13.56 -12.09
N GLY A 163 7.70 -12.73 -11.08
CA GLY A 163 6.87 -11.55 -10.76
C GLY A 163 5.44 -11.93 -10.35
N GLY A 164 5.26 -13.11 -9.74
CA GLY A 164 4.00 -13.50 -9.14
C GLY A 164 3.70 -12.66 -7.91
N LEU A 165 2.45 -12.69 -7.46
CA LEU A 165 2.01 -11.98 -6.28
C LEU A 165 2.63 -12.57 -5.02
N MET A 166 2.87 -11.73 -4.01
CA MET A 166 3.27 -12.16 -2.68
C MET A 166 2.21 -13.09 -2.07
N PRO A 167 2.61 -14.13 -1.30
CA PRO A 167 1.68 -14.92 -0.50
C PRO A 167 0.83 -14.08 0.44
N TYR A 168 -0.41 -14.50 0.65
CA TYR A 168 -1.31 -13.87 1.61
C TYR A 168 -1.87 -14.92 2.59
N PRO A 169 -1.59 -14.76 3.91
CA PRO A 169 -0.61 -13.83 4.49
C PRO A 169 0.84 -14.19 4.09
N PHE A 170 1.76 -13.24 4.25
CA PHE A 170 3.19 -13.47 4.00
C PHE A 170 3.70 -14.70 4.76
N ASP A 171 3.30 -14.81 6.03
CA ASP A 171 3.71 -15.91 6.91
C ASP A 171 3.23 -17.28 6.42
N ALA A 172 2.18 -17.36 5.59
CA ALA A 172 1.78 -18.62 4.97
C ALA A 172 2.85 -19.15 3.99
N GLY A 173 3.68 -18.27 3.43
CA GLY A 173 4.78 -18.60 2.52
C GLY A 173 6.12 -18.83 3.19
N ASP A 174 6.36 -18.30 4.40
CA ASP A 174 7.55 -18.56 5.20
C ASP A 174 7.36 -19.82 6.06
N VAL A 175 7.29 -20.96 5.35
CA VAL A 175 6.92 -22.26 5.94
C VAL A 175 7.97 -22.85 6.87
N ASN A 176 9.13 -22.19 6.98
CA ASN A 176 10.21 -22.57 7.88
C ASN A 176 10.48 -21.52 8.97
N SER A 177 9.72 -20.41 9.03
CA SER A 177 9.86 -19.33 10.02
C SER A 177 11.24 -18.67 10.01
N SER A 178 11.76 -18.35 8.83
CA SER A 178 13.03 -17.63 8.66
C SER A 178 12.91 -16.10 8.63
N ASP A 179 11.69 -15.57 8.80
CA ASP A 179 11.32 -14.16 8.59
C ASP A 179 11.54 -13.71 7.13
N SER A 180 11.56 -14.65 6.18
CA SER A 180 11.78 -14.40 4.76
C SER A 180 11.22 -15.53 3.91
N ILE A 181 10.68 -15.21 2.73
CA ILE A 181 10.25 -16.22 1.76
C ILE A 181 11.38 -16.41 0.74
N GLU A 182 11.96 -17.61 0.72
CA GLU A 182 13.11 -17.96 -0.10
C GLU A 182 12.94 -19.31 -0.81
N ILE A 183 13.96 -19.73 -1.56
CA ILE A 183 13.98 -21.05 -2.21
C ILE A 183 13.93 -22.20 -1.18
N LEU A 184 14.36 -21.94 0.06
CA LEU A 184 14.34 -22.92 1.14
C LEU A 184 12.90 -23.28 1.52
N ASP A 185 11.96 -22.33 1.47
CA ASP A 185 10.53 -22.58 1.72
C ASP A 185 9.94 -23.52 0.69
N ILE A 186 10.25 -23.30 -0.60
CA ILE A 186 9.87 -24.21 -1.69
C ILE A 186 10.41 -25.61 -1.43
N ALA A 187 11.69 -25.73 -1.08
CA ALA A 187 12.32 -27.01 -0.80
C ALA A 187 11.68 -27.71 0.41
N PHE A 188 11.32 -26.94 1.44
CA PHE A 188 10.67 -27.41 2.66
C PHE A 188 9.25 -27.93 2.37
N MET A 189 8.43 -27.17 1.63
CA MET A 189 7.09 -27.59 1.20
C MET A 189 7.13 -28.89 0.38
N VAL A 190 8.04 -29.00 -0.59
CA VAL A 190 8.19 -30.23 -1.39
C VAL A 190 8.59 -31.42 -0.53
N ASN A 191 9.44 -31.21 0.48
CA ASN A 191 9.85 -32.25 1.41
C ASN A 191 8.67 -32.73 2.28
N TYR A 192 7.89 -31.78 2.81
CA TYR A 192 6.67 -32.07 3.56
C TYR A 192 5.63 -32.84 2.72
N LEU A 193 5.29 -32.33 1.54
CA LEU A 193 4.23 -32.89 0.69
C LEU A 193 4.56 -34.26 0.10
N TYR A 194 5.83 -34.50 -0.26
CA TYR A 194 6.18 -35.66 -1.11
C TYR A 194 7.25 -36.59 -0.55
N LYS A 195 7.96 -36.19 0.51
CA LYS A 195 9.10 -36.96 1.04
C LYS A 195 8.96 -37.35 2.50
N GLY A 196 7.79 -37.08 3.11
CA GLY A 196 7.55 -37.38 4.53
C GLY A 196 8.41 -36.52 5.46
N GLY A 197 8.73 -35.29 5.03
CA GLY A 197 9.42 -34.31 5.85
C GLY A 197 8.60 -33.85 7.07
N PRO A 198 9.20 -33.04 7.96
CA PRO A 198 8.50 -32.45 9.09
C PRO A 198 7.34 -31.57 8.62
N GLY A 199 6.36 -31.37 9.51
CA GLY A 199 5.27 -30.42 9.29
C GLY A 199 5.78 -28.99 9.07
N LEU A 200 5.02 -28.21 8.31
CA LEU A 200 5.30 -26.79 8.08
C LEU A 200 5.22 -26.01 9.40
N HIS A 201 6.05 -24.99 9.54
CA HIS A 201 6.10 -24.14 10.72
C HIS A 201 6.14 -22.68 10.29
N CYS A 202 5.05 -21.97 10.55
CA CYS A 202 4.88 -20.56 10.25
C CYS A 202 4.61 -19.81 11.56
N ILE A 203 5.06 -18.55 11.66
CA ILE A 203 4.93 -17.74 12.88
C ILE A 203 3.54 -17.09 12.88
N HIS A 204 2.79 -17.26 13.97
CA HIS A 204 1.48 -16.63 14.18
C HIS A 204 1.61 -15.38 15.06
#